data_AF-A0A933K6F3-F1
#
_entry.id   AF-A0A933K6F3-F1
#
_cell.length_a   1.000
_cell.length_b   1.000
_cell.length_c   1.000
_cell.angle_alpha   90.00
_cell.angle_beta   90.00
_cell.angle_gamma   90.00
#
_symmetry.space_group_name_H-M   'P 1'
#
loop_
_entity.id
_entity.type
_entity.pdbx_description
1 polymer ?
#
loop_
_entity_poly.entity_id
_entity_poly.type
_entity_poly.pdbx_seq_one_letter_code
_entity_poly.pdbx_strand_id
1 'polypeptide(L)'
;MTGRGDARSKALLELLDNTLSEDEVRQALAGSLIAADQAVRQRLLEGLEPPTRQALASVFSSLDRGFEIARPKPGLAKTMADWERAWGDWDECVSASGSEDGRYVYQEHHWEAPDFDASSFFSDLDKVAARIRGLIPRVSGEGLEFDFAGVLSGTVEEMGSGLPEWICTDRESRSFGSEVTAAFLEWEWHQARRGQPASHRLAAFRALESARQLESSSRQLELDGEALVAFVKARDTDEQQAALDGMSGKRGEAPWAEALGNAHSPWFHLHTELAKRFSPALAVETCRAHIDQDWRLALPVMAQLLKVRSFHEALAVADQAVRGLLRVEKGEKLDPTRELIIARSGVLHRYETGKDRVQTLLERWLRAARGASQPQLAWALSVQVSLLSCWQDFDRVREAFETEQGAAPPDVSERLFGCWKKLVIQETRPPCSWSIQTESRETNQWLGALLDALRAKSDGGAAFRDQLRDWLELNGRTASQFTKARPWFDLLTLDIGQEGRLECTSPALNKALRPYSNQDAPLDHSRRRWLGRLRAADLFDDLMALWKRWVASQVPDPGKAAGPRYEENVVWLEATRDLDPGAFARILRDWEVVHKRRRNLWAAIHKRSLAWGSRG
;
A
#
# COMPACT_ATOMS: atom_id res chain seq x y z
N MET A 1 -20.65 -65.05 21.28
CA MET A 1 -20.13 -64.89 22.66
C MET A 1 -19.63 -63.46 22.91
N THR A 2 -20.37 -62.43 22.51
CA THR A 2 -19.88 -61.03 22.48
C THR A 2 -20.38 -60.14 23.62
N GLY A 3 -21.41 -60.56 24.37
CA GLY A 3 -22.00 -59.73 25.45
C GLY A 3 -21.35 -59.83 26.84
N ARG A 4 -20.42 -60.77 27.09
CA ARG A 4 -19.80 -60.98 28.42
C ARG A 4 -18.46 -60.27 28.62
N GLY A 5 -17.75 -59.94 27.53
CA GLY A 5 -16.46 -59.25 27.57
C GLY A 5 -16.60 -57.76 27.87
N ASP A 6 -17.67 -57.15 27.38
CA ASP A 6 -17.91 -55.71 27.47
C ASP A 6 -18.29 -55.26 28.89
N ALA A 7 -19.18 -56.00 29.57
CA ALA A 7 -19.58 -55.71 30.94
C ALA A 7 -18.43 -55.89 31.97
N ARG A 8 -17.56 -56.88 31.78
CA ARG A 8 -16.38 -57.09 32.64
C ARG A 8 -15.31 -56.04 32.40
N SER A 9 -15.09 -55.64 31.14
CA SER A 9 -14.13 -54.58 30.81
C SER A 9 -14.59 -53.24 31.36
N LYS A 10 -15.89 -52.95 31.24
CA LYS A 10 -16.50 -51.73 31.80
C LYS A 10 -16.42 -51.67 33.33
N ALA A 11 -16.74 -52.76 34.02
CA ALA A 11 -16.61 -52.86 35.48
C ALA A 11 -15.14 -52.74 35.94
N LEU A 12 -14.19 -53.27 35.17
CA LEU A 12 -12.77 -53.11 35.45
C LEU A 12 -12.32 -51.66 35.25
N LEU A 13 -12.78 -50.98 34.20
CA LEU A 13 -12.48 -49.57 33.97
C LEU A 13 -13.06 -48.69 35.09
N GLU A 14 -14.30 -48.94 35.53
CA GLU A 14 -14.91 -48.24 36.67
C GLU A 14 -14.14 -48.48 37.98
N LEU A 15 -13.63 -49.69 38.22
CA LEU A 15 -12.79 -49.98 39.39
C LEU A 15 -11.45 -49.26 39.33
N LEU A 16 -10.80 -49.24 38.16
CA LEU A 16 -9.52 -48.55 37.95
C LEU A 16 -9.67 -47.04 38.14
N ASP A 17 -10.73 -46.44 37.58
CA ASP A 17 -10.99 -45.00 37.66
C ASP A 17 -11.29 -44.52 39.10
N ASN A 18 -11.89 -45.40 39.92
CA ASN A 18 -12.17 -45.11 41.34
C ASN A 18 -11.00 -45.39 42.30
N THR A 19 -9.93 -46.04 41.84
CA THR A 19 -8.83 -46.50 42.73
C THR A 19 -7.46 -45.98 42.37
N LEU A 20 -7.22 -45.62 41.11
CA LEU A 20 -5.95 -45.13 40.60
C LEU A 20 -6.13 -43.80 39.90
N SER A 21 -5.11 -42.95 39.97
CA SER A 21 -5.06 -41.74 39.14
C SER A 21 -4.86 -42.08 37.66
N GLU A 22 -5.26 -41.17 36.77
CA GLU A 22 -5.13 -41.36 35.32
C GLU A 22 -3.67 -41.63 34.90
N ASP A 23 -2.70 -41.02 35.57
CA ASP A 23 -1.27 -41.22 35.31
C ASP A 23 -0.78 -42.61 35.76
N GLU A 24 -1.27 -43.13 36.89
CA GLU A 24 -0.96 -44.48 37.35
C GLU A 24 -1.54 -45.54 36.41
N VAL A 25 -2.75 -45.33 35.90
CA VAL A 25 -3.37 -46.20 34.89
C VAL A 25 -2.55 -46.18 33.59
N ARG A 26 -2.18 -44.99 33.10
CA ARG A 26 -1.35 -44.84 31.90
C ARG A 26 0.02 -45.51 32.07
N GLN A 27 0.66 -45.37 33.23
CA GLN A 27 1.97 -45.96 33.51
C GLN A 27 1.89 -47.49 33.63
N ALA A 28 0.86 -48.03 34.28
CA ALA A 28 0.64 -49.47 34.37
C ALA A 28 0.35 -50.09 32.99
N LEU A 29 -0.45 -49.40 32.17
CA LEU A 29 -0.79 -49.85 30.82
C LEU A 29 0.43 -49.78 29.89
N ALA A 30 1.20 -48.68 29.94
CA ALA A 30 2.45 -48.56 29.20
C ALA A 30 3.48 -49.63 29.61
N GLY A 31 3.66 -49.85 30.91
CA GLY A 31 4.55 -50.90 31.43
C GLY A 31 4.13 -52.30 30.98
N SER A 32 2.82 -52.57 30.99
CA SER A 32 2.26 -53.85 30.53
C SER A 32 2.44 -54.06 29.03
N LEU A 33 2.27 -53.01 28.21
CA LEU A 33 2.48 -53.08 26.77
C LEU A 33 3.95 -53.26 26.38
N ILE A 34 4.87 -52.63 27.12
CA ILE A 34 6.32 -52.81 26.94
C ILE A 34 6.72 -54.25 27.30
N ALA A 35 6.23 -54.76 28.43
CA ALA A 35 6.53 -56.12 28.91
C ALA A 35 5.80 -57.23 28.13
N ALA A 36 4.75 -56.91 27.37
CA ALA A 36 4.01 -57.89 26.59
C ALA A 36 4.86 -58.49 25.46
N ASP A 37 4.84 -59.82 25.36
CA ASP A 37 5.47 -60.54 24.25
C ASP A 37 4.70 -60.39 22.92
N GLN A 38 5.30 -60.86 21.82
CA GLN A 38 4.73 -60.74 20.48
C GLN A 38 3.36 -61.45 20.35
N ALA A 39 3.13 -62.53 21.07
CA ALA A 39 1.88 -63.29 21.01
C ALA A 39 0.74 -62.57 21.74
N VAL A 40 1.04 -61.91 22.86
CA VAL A 40 0.10 -61.06 23.60
C VAL A 40 -0.24 -59.80 22.79
N ARG A 41 0.75 -59.17 22.16
CA ARG A 41 0.54 -58.01 21.27
C ARG A 41 -0.33 -58.35 20.06
N GLN A 42 -0.12 -59.52 19.44
CA GLN A 42 -0.98 -60.00 18.34
C GLN A 42 -2.44 -60.20 18.78
N ARG A 43 -2.68 -60.84 19.93
CA ARG A 43 -4.04 -61.02 20.46
C ARG A 43 -4.74 -59.69 20.79
N LEU A 44 -3.98 -58.69 21.26
CA LEU A 44 -4.53 -57.34 21.47
C LEU A 44 -4.95 -56.68 20.16
N LEU A 45 -4.17 -56.87 19.09
CA LEU A 45 -4.48 -56.32 17.76
C LEU A 45 -5.71 -56.98 17.12
N GLU A 46 -5.92 -58.28 17.30
CA GLU A 46 -7.06 -59.02 16.76
C GLU A 46 -8.41 -58.48 17.25
N GLY A 47 -8.48 -57.97 18.48
CA GLY A 47 -9.69 -57.41 19.08
C GLY A 47 -9.99 -55.95 18.73
N LEU A 48 -9.12 -55.27 17.99
CA LEU A 48 -9.26 -53.85 17.66
C LEU A 48 -9.77 -53.65 16.23
N GLU A 49 -10.52 -52.57 16.02
CA GLU A 49 -10.95 -52.12 14.68
C GLU A 49 -9.73 -51.88 13.76
N PRO A 50 -9.83 -52.12 12.44
CA PRO A 50 -8.69 -52.08 11.51
C PRO A 50 -7.80 -50.82 11.58
N PRO A 51 -8.32 -49.57 11.68
CA PRO A 51 -7.47 -48.38 11.75
C PRO A 51 -6.74 -48.25 13.10
N THR A 52 -7.40 -48.62 14.21
CA THR A 52 -6.80 -48.64 15.54
C THR A 52 -5.75 -49.74 15.67
N ARG A 53 -6.02 -50.90 15.07
CA ARG A 53 -5.07 -52.01 14.93
C ARG A 53 -3.82 -51.57 14.18
N GLN A 54 -3.96 -50.88 13.05
CA GLN A 54 -2.82 -50.41 12.27
C GLN A 54 -1.98 -49.37 13.01
N ALA A 55 -2.63 -48.42 13.70
CA ALA A 55 -1.94 -47.43 14.53
C ALA A 55 -1.16 -48.10 15.67
N LEU A 56 -1.79 -49.01 16.42
CA LEU A 56 -1.15 -49.71 17.53
C LEU A 56 -0.04 -50.66 17.06
N ALA A 57 -0.21 -51.33 15.92
CA ALA A 57 0.83 -52.14 15.29
C ALA A 57 2.06 -51.30 14.90
N SER A 58 1.85 -50.07 14.42
CA SER A 58 2.96 -49.15 14.12
C SER A 58 3.73 -48.76 15.37
N VAL A 59 3.04 -48.55 16.50
CA VAL A 59 3.64 -48.27 17.82
C VAL A 59 4.48 -49.45 18.28
N PHE A 60 3.94 -50.67 18.24
CA PHE A 60 4.71 -51.88 18.60
C PHE A 60 5.95 -52.07 17.72
N SER A 61 5.82 -51.85 16.40
CA SER A 61 6.96 -51.96 15.48
C SER A 61 8.04 -50.89 15.69
N SER A 62 7.68 -49.76 16.33
CA SER A 62 8.61 -48.68 16.68
C SER A 62 9.28 -48.93 18.04
N LEU A 63 8.55 -49.54 18.98
CA LEU A 63 9.09 -50.02 20.26
C LEU A 63 10.16 -51.10 20.04
N ASP A 64 9.94 -52.02 19.09
CA ASP A 64 10.88 -53.10 18.77
C ASP A 64 12.14 -52.61 18.02
N ARG A 65 12.11 -51.40 17.43
CA ARG A 65 13.21 -50.81 16.67
C ARG A 65 14.06 -49.80 17.46
N GLY A 66 13.74 -49.56 18.73
CA GLY A 66 14.47 -48.65 19.61
C GLY A 66 14.26 -47.18 19.21
N PHE A 67 13.21 -46.54 19.75
CA PHE A 67 12.93 -45.09 19.74
C PHE A 67 13.54 -44.23 18.61
N GLU A 68 13.42 -44.65 17.35
CA GLU A 68 13.46 -43.68 16.25
C GLU A 68 12.07 -43.04 16.16
N ILE A 69 12.01 -41.74 16.49
CA ILE A 69 10.80 -40.93 16.67
C ILE A 69 10.15 -40.66 15.30
N ALA A 70 9.56 -41.66 14.68
CA ALA A 70 8.44 -41.43 13.79
C ALA A 70 7.19 -41.31 14.67
N ARG A 71 6.64 -40.11 14.86
CA ARG A 71 5.38 -39.94 15.60
C ARG A 71 4.33 -40.88 14.98
N PRO A 72 3.83 -41.88 15.71
CA PRO A 72 2.86 -42.81 15.17
C PRO A 72 1.63 -42.02 14.72
N LYS A 73 1.08 -42.36 13.55
CA LYS A 73 -0.13 -41.69 13.05
C LYS A 73 -1.27 -41.98 14.04
N PRO A 74 -1.96 -40.95 14.57
CA PRO A 74 -3.07 -41.19 15.49
C PRO A 74 -4.14 -42.04 14.82
N GLY A 75 -4.71 -42.99 15.56
CA GLY A 75 -5.81 -43.84 15.08
C GLY A 75 -7.06 -43.02 14.76
N LEU A 76 -8.03 -43.65 14.11
CA LEU A 76 -9.28 -43.00 13.68
C LEU A 76 -10.03 -42.35 14.85
N ALA A 77 -10.21 -43.08 15.95
CA ALA A 77 -10.87 -42.57 17.16
C ALA A 77 -10.18 -41.31 17.73
N LYS A 78 -8.84 -41.29 17.69
CA LYS A 78 -8.07 -40.12 18.13
C LYS A 78 -8.19 -38.95 17.16
N THR A 79 -8.21 -39.23 15.85
CA THR A 79 -8.44 -38.21 14.82
C THR A 79 -9.83 -37.57 14.97
N MET A 80 -10.86 -38.37 15.27
CA MET A 80 -12.21 -37.84 15.53
C MET A 80 -12.30 -37.04 16.82
N ALA A 81 -11.67 -37.50 17.91
CA ALA A 81 -11.60 -36.73 19.15
C ALA A 81 -10.87 -35.39 18.97
N ASP A 82 -9.81 -35.35 18.14
CA ASP A 82 -9.10 -34.12 17.82
C ASP A 82 -9.91 -33.19 16.89
N TRP A 83 -10.75 -33.76 16.01
CA TRP A 83 -11.70 -33.03 15.16
C TRP A 83 -12.80 -32.37 16.00
N GLU A 84 -13.45 -33.14 16.87
CA GLU A 84 -14.47 -32.62 17.80
C GLU A 84 -13.90 -31.54 18.72
N ARG A 85 -12.67 -31.72 19.22
CA ARG A 85 -11.99 -30.71 20.02
C ARG A 85 -11.73 -29.43 19.23
N ALA A 86 -11.28 -29.54 17.97
CA ALA A 86 -11.02 -28.36 17.16
C ALA A 86 -12.29 -27.53 16.90
N TRP A 87 -13.43 -28.19 16.67
CA TRP A 87 -14.71 -27.49 16.57
C TRP A 87 -15.22 -26.96 17.92
N GLY A 88 -14.94 -27.64 19.03
CA GLY A 88 -15.19 -27.08 20.37
C GLY A 88 -14.40 -25.78 20.62
N ASP A 89 -13.13 -25.73 20.20
CA ASP A 89 -12.30 -24.52 20.28
C ASP A 89 -12.85 -23.42 19.35
N TRP A 90 -13.44 -23.78 18.20
CA TRP A 90 -14.13 -22.85 17.30
C TRP A 90 -15.36 -22.24 17.97
N ASP A 91 -16.24 -23.07 18.55
CA ASP A 91 -17.46 -22.64 19.22
C ASP A 91 -17.16 -21.76 20.45
N GLU A 92 -16.05 -22.02 21.15
CA GLU A 92 -15.55 -21.16 22.23
C GLU A 92 -15.16 -19.78 21.69
N CYS A 93 -14.49 -19.71 20.52
CA CYS A 93 -14.19 -18.43 19.88
C CYS A 93 -15.47 -17.66 19.52
N VAL A 94 -16.45 -18.33 18.90
CA VAL A 94 -17.73 -17.70 18.53
C VAL A 94 -18.47 -17.21 19.77
N SER A 95 -18.58 -18.04 20.80
CA SER A 95 -19.24 -17.68 22.06
C SER A 95 -18.56 -16.48 22.74
N ALA A 96 -17.22 -16.44 22.75
CA ALA A 96 -16.45 -15.35 23.33
C ALA A 96 -16.61 -14.02 22.55
N SER A 97 -17.02 -14.05 21.28
CA SER A 97 -17.29 -12.84 20.48
C SER A 97 -18.49 -12.05 20.96
N GLY A 98 -19.43 -12.68 21.66
CA GLY A 98 -20.62 -12.03 22.21
C GLY A 98 -20.45 -11.48 23.63
N SER A 99 -19.24 -11.50 24.20
CA SER A 99 -19.00 -11.09 25.58
C SER A 99 -18.44 -9.66 25.65
N GLU A 100 -19.11 -8.78 26.40
CA GLU A 100 -18.67 -7.38 26.63
C GLU A 100 -17.31 -7.27 27.33
N ASP A 101 -17.04 -8.18 28.28
CA ASP A 101 -15.74 -8.34 28.95
C ASP A 101 -14.86 -9.38 28.24
N GLY A 102 -15.25 -9.79 27.03
CA GLY A 102 -14.60 -10.81 26.24
C GLY A 102 -13.29 -10.34 25.64
N ARG A 103 -12.46 -11.30 25.24
CA ARG A 103 -11.13 -11.05 24.63
C ARG A 103 -11.16 -10.31 23.29
N TYR A 104 -12.33 -10.10 22.71
CA TYR A 104 -12.53 -9.44 21.42
C TYR A 104 -13.20 -8.07 21.55
N VAL A 105 -13.37 -7.57 22.77
CA VAL A 105 -13.79 -6.19 23.03
C VAL A 105 -12.60 -5.46 23.63
N TYR A 106 -12.19 -4.37 23.02
CA TYR A 106 -11.07 -3.57 23.49
C TYR A 106 -11.42 -2.09 23.59
N GLN A 107 -10.70 -1.40 24.46
CA GLN A 107 -10.82 0.04 24.68
C GLN A 107 -9.40 0.58 24.88
N GLU A 108 -8.84 1.24 23.86
CA GLU A 108 -7.46 1.78 23.95
C GLU A 108 -7.36 2.91 24.99
N HIS A 109 -8.42 3.72 25.08
CA HIS A 109 -8.50 4.83 26.00
C HIS A 109 -9.83 4.85 26.77
N HIS A 110 -9.76 5.15 28.06
CA HIS A 110 -10.93 5.24 28.95
C HIS A 110 -12.01 6.26 28.54
N TRP A 111 -11.71 7.15 27.58
CA TRP A 111 -12.64 8.15 27.05
C TRP A 111 -13.27 7.74 25.71
N GLU A 112 -12.84 6.61 25.12
CA GLU A 112 -13.41 6.03 23.90
C GLU A 112 -14.46 4.99 24.24
N ALA A 113 -15.41 4.74 23.33
CA ALA A 113 -16.31 3.61 23.48
C ALA A 113 -15.55 2.30 23.19
N PRO A 114 -15.81 1.22 23.94
CA PRO A 114 -15.31 -0.12 23.59
C PRO A 114 -15.68 -0.48 22.15
N ASP A 115 -14.73 -1.06 21.42
CA ASP A 115 -14.89 -1.48 20.03
C ASP A 115 -14.67 -2.99 19.90
N PHE A 116 -15.29 -3.60 18.90
CA PHE A 116 -15.14 -5.03 18.62
C PHE A 116 -13.92 -5.26 17.72
N ASP A 117 -12.96 -6.05 18.21
CA ASP A 117 -11.76 -6.46 17.49
C ASP A 117 -12.06 -7.68 16.61
N ALA A 118 -12.69 -7.42 15.46
CA ALA A 118 -12.99 -8.46 14.47
C ALA A 118 -11.70 -9.12 13.95
N SER A 119 -10.64 -8.33 13.80
CA SER A 119 -9.32 -8.80 13.36
C SER A 119 -8.75 -9.89 14.27
N SER A 120 -8.77 -9.71 15.59
CA SER A 120 -8.34 -10.74 16.55
C SER A 120 -9.24 -11.97 16.55
N PHE A 121 -10.56 -11.77 16.43
CA PHE A 121 -11.53 -12.87 16.32
C PHE A 121 -11.24 -13.76 15.10
N PHE A 122 -11.12 -13.18 13.91
CA PHE A 122 -10.83 -13.94 12.69
C PHE A 122 -9.43 -14.56 12.71
N SER A 123 -8.44 -13.91 13.32
CA SER A 123 -7.11 -14.48 13.52
C SER A 123 -7.13 -15.76 14.38
N ASP A 124 -7.93 -15.77 15.45
CA ASP A 124 -8.04 -16.96 16.30
C ASP A 124 -8.80 -18.10 15.61
N LEU A 125 -9.85 -17.78 14.84
CA LEU A 125 -10.49 -18.77 13.96
C LEU A 125 -9.51 -19.36 12.94
N ASP A 126 -8.60 -18.57 12.38
CA ASP A 126 -7.59 -19.04 11.43
C ASP A 126 -6.63 -20.06 12.06
N LYS A 127 -6.24 -19.86 13.34
CA LYS A 127 -5.42 -20.82 14.10
C LYS A 127 -6.15 -22.14 14.34
N VAL A 128 -7.45 -22.08 14.63
CA VAL A 128 -8.28 -23.28 14.79
C VAL A 128 -8.45 -23.99 13.44
N ALA A 129 -8.72 -23.24 12.36
CA ALA A 129 -8.84 -23.78 11.01
C ALA A 129 -7.56 -24.48 10.52
N ALA A 130 -6.38 -23.97 10.87
CA ALA A 130 -5.12 -24.64 10.55
C ALA A 130 -5.04 -26.07 11.15
N ARG A 131 -5.59 -26.27 12.36
CA ARG A 131 -5.70 -27.59 12.99
C ARG A 131 -6.74 -28.46 12.28
N ILE A 132 -7.91 -27.90 11.98
CA ILE A 132 -8.99 -28.59 11.25
C ILE A 132 -8.46 -29.09 9.90
N ARG A 133 -7.81 -28.22 9.14
CA ARG A 133 -7.20 -28.50 7.85
C ARG A 133 -6.27 -29.72 7.88
N GLY A 134 -5.41 -29.81 8.91
CA GLY A 134 -4.53 -30.96 9.11
C GLY A 134 -5.24 -32.31 9.32
N LEU A 135 -6.51 -32.28 9.74
CA LEU A 135 -7.34 -33.47 9.99
C LEU A 135 -8.20 -33.87 8.77
N ILE A 136 -8.53 -32.92 7.89
CA ILE A 136 -9.44 -33.11 6.73
C ILE A 136 -9.10 -34.35 5.89
N PRO A 137 -7.85 -34.61 5.46
CA PRO A 137 -7.56 -35.75 4.58
C PRO A 137 -7.93 -37.11 5.18
N ARG A 138 -7.98 -37.21 6.52
CA ARG A 138 -8.34 -38.44 7.23
C ARG A 138 -9.83 -38.51 7.49
N VAL A 139 -10.41 -37.45 8.04
CA VAL A 139 -11.85 -37.39 8.36
C VAL A 139 -12.69 -37.52 7.10
N SER A 140 -12.26 -36.90 6.00
CA SER A 140 -12.95 -37.00 4.71
C SER A 140 -12.92 -38.41 4.11
N GLY A 141 -11.90 -39.23 4.41
CA GLY A 141 -11.80 -40.62 3.93
C GLY A 141 -12.84 -41.56 4.54
N GLU A 142 -13.40 -41.18 5.69
CA GLU A 142 -14.29 -42.02 6.51
C GLU A 142 -15.78 -41.76 6.21
N GLY A 143 -16.09 -40.95 5.21
CA GLY A 143 -17.48 -40.71 4.81
C GLY A 143 -18.26 -39.76 5.72
N LEU A 144 -17.62 -39.03 6.64
CA LEU A 144 -18.31 -38.05 7.50
C LEU A 144 -19.11 -37.04 6.67
N GLU A 145 -20.40 -36.91 6.97
CA GLU A 145 -21.26 -35.83 6.48
C GLU A 145 -21.15 -34.66 7.45
N PHE A 146 -20.65 -33.52 6.96
CA PHE A 146 -20.48 -32.31 7.75
C PHE A 146 -20.64 -31.09 6.85
N ASP A 147 -21.50 -30.16 7.26
CA ASP A 147 -21.83 -28.94 6.53
C ASP A 147 -20.93 -27.79 6.96
N PHE A 148 -19.77 -27.70 6.31
CA PHE A 148 -18.79 -26.65 6.61
C PHE A 148 -19.33 -25.27 6.23
N ALA A 149 -20.06 -25.16 5.11
CA ALA A 149 -20.63 -23.90 4.64
C ALA A 149 -21.67 -23.34 5.63
N GLY A 150 -22.52 -24.21 6.19
CA GLY A 150 -23.47 -23.88 7.25
C GLY A 150 -22.77 -23.35 8.49
N VAL A 151 -21.68 -23.98 8.93
CA VAL A 151 -20.91 -23.51 10.10
C VAL A 151 -20.28 -22.14 9.87
N LEU A 152 -19.72 -21.87 8.69
CA LEU A 152 -19.15 -20.55 8.38
C LEU A 152 -20.23 -19.47 8.31
N SER A 153 -21.40 -19.79 7.75
CA SER A 153 -22.54 -18.86 7.71
C SER A 153 -23.03 -18.54 9.12
N GLY A 154 -23.25 -19.58 9.94
CA GLY A 154 -23.66 -19.42 11.34
C GLY A 154 -22.63 -18.63 12.16
N THR A 155 -21.34 -18.83 11.92
CA THR A 155 -20.28 -18.08 12.59
C THR A 155 -20.39 -16.57 12.34
N VAL A 156 -20.69 -16.15 11.10
CA VAL A 156 -20.85 -14.73 10.76
C VAL A 156 -22.16 -14.15 11.31
N GLU A 157 -23.21 -14.96 11.41
CA GLU A 157 -24.50 -14.56 12.00
C GLU A 157 -24.42 -14.42 13.52
N GLU A 158 -23.67 -15.31 14.19
CA GLU A 158 -23.51 -15.31 15.65
C GLU A 158 -22.43 -14.35 16.15
N MET A 159 -21.51 -13.93 15.27
CA MET A 159 -20.43 -13.00 15.60
C MET A 159 -20.98 -11.71 16.21
N GLY A 160 -20.58 -11.44 17.46
CA GLY A 160 -20.98 -10.22 18.18
C GLY A 160 -22.47 -10.14 18.50
N SER A 161 -23.25 -11.20 18.28
CA SER A 161 -24.70 -11.24 18.52
C SER A 161 -25.09 -11.05 20.00
N GLY A 162 -24.15 -11.31 20.92
CA GLY A 162 -24.29 -11.05 22.35
C GLY A 162 -23.91 -9.63 22.79
N LEU A 163 -23.36 -8.80 21.90
CA LEU A 163 -22.89 -7.45 22.24
C LEU A 163 -24.03 -6.43 22.19
N PRO A 164 -24.03 -5.40 23.07
CA PRO A 164 -24.97 -4.30 22.99
C PRO A 164 -24.88 -3.50 21.69
N GLU A 165 -25.99 -2.89 21.28
CA GLU A 165 -26.10 -2.09 20.04
C GLU A 165 -25.13 -0.89 19.95
N TRP A 166 -24.55 -0.47 21.08
CA TRP A 166 -23.59 0.64 21.12
C TRP A 166 -22.13 0.21 20.84
N ILE A 167 -21.82 -1.10 20.86
CA ILE A 167 -20.53 -1.62 20.40
C ILE A 167 -20.62 -1.80 18.88
N CYS A 168 -19.74 -1.15 18.14
CA CYS A 168 -19.81 -1.12 16.68
C CYS A 168 -19.15 -2.38 16.09
N THR A 169 -19.93 -3.25 15.45
CA THR A 169 -19.41 -4.47 14.78
C THR A 169 -19.21 -4.30 13.28
N ASP A 170 -19.47 -3.11 12.75
CA ASP A 170 -19.54 -2.83 11.29
C ASP A 170 -18.35 -2.04 10.74
N ARG A 171 -17.34 -1.72 11.57
CA ARG A 171 -16.18 -0.91 11.15
C ARG A 171 -15.11 -1.70 10.40
N GLU A 172 -14.96 -2.99 10.70
CA GLU A 172 -13.95 -3.86 10.11
C GLU A 172 -14.56 -4.80 9.06
N SER A 173 -13.80 -5.12 8.03
CA SER A 173 -14.20 -6.09 7.01
C SER A 173 -14.32 -7.48 7.62
N ARG A 174 -15.47 -8.13 7.44
CA ARG A 174 -15.73 -9.52 7.89
C ARG A 174 -15.13 -10.53 6.90
N SER A 175 -13.81 -10.55 6.83
CA SER A 175 -13.06 -11.45 5.94
C SER A 175 -12.48 -12.61 6.74
N PHE A 176 -12.77 -13.83 6.31
CA PHE A 176 -12.10 -15.01 6.86
C PHE A 176 -10.65 -15.07 6.42
N GLY A 177 -9.79 -15.56 7.32
CA GLY A 177 -8.38 -15.74 7.06
C GLY A 177 -8.06 -16.83 6.03
N SER A 178 -6.77 -16.95 5.73
CA SER A 178 -6.25 -17.85 4.71
C SER A 178 -6.42 -19.33 5.06
N GLU A 179 -6.30 -19.72 6.34
CA GLU A 179 -6.42 -21.10 6.78
C GLU A 179 -7.89 -21.53 6.89
N VAL A 180 -8.81 -20.65 7.31
CA VAL A 180 -10.26 -20.91 7.25
C VAL A 180 -10.67 -21.18 5.79
N THR A 181 -10.27 -20.27 4.89
CA THR A 181 -10.58 -20.39 3.47
C THR A 181 -9.99 -21.68 2.87
N ALA A 182 -8.73 -21.99 3.19
CA ALA A 182 -8.08 -23.22 2.72
C ALA A 182 -8.73 -24.49 3.28
N ALA A 183 -9.07 -24.53 4.57
CA ALA A 183 -9.74 -25.66 5.21
C ALA A 183 -11.10 -25.94 4.56
N PHE A 184 -11.90 -24.89 4.34
CA PHE A 184 -13.18 -25.00 3.65
C PHE A 184 -13.03 -25.55 2.23
N LEU A 185 -12.13 -24.98 1.42
CA LEU A 185 -11.90 -25.43 0.05
C LEU A 185 -11.38 -26.87 -0.03
N GLU A 186 -10.49 -27.26 0.89
CA GLU A 186 -9.99 -28.64 0.98
C GLU A 186 -11.11 -29.61 1.36
N TRP A 187 -11.98 -29.25 2.30
CA TRP A 187 -13.15 -30.05 2.66
C TRP A 187 -14.06 -30.28 1.46
N GLU A 188 -14.52 -29.20 0.82
CA GLU A 188 -15.42 -29.26 -0.33
C GLU A 188 -14.81 -30.05 -1.49
N TRP A 189 -13.51 -29.90 -1.73
CA TRP A 189 -12.78 -30.65 -2.73
C TRP A 189 -12.77 -32.15 -2.44
N HIS A 190 -12.48 -32.54 -1.20
CA HIS A 190 -12.52 -33.93 -0.78
C HIS A 190 -13.93 -34.52 -0.92
N GLN A 191 -14.97 -33.75 -0.59
CA GLN A 191 -16.36 -34.18 -0.76
C GLN A 191 -16.72 -34.40 -2.23
N ALA A 192 -16.34 -33.47 -3.11
CA ALA A 192 -16.58 -33.60 -4.54
C ALA A 192 -15.87 -34.83 -5.16
N ARG A 193 -14.78 -35.31 -4.55
CA ARG A 193 -14.04 -36.51 -4.95
C ARG A 193 -14.58 -37.83 -4.42
N ARG A 194 -15.53 -37.83 -3.47
CA ARG A 194 -16.18 -39.08 -3.02
C ARG A 194 -17.04 -39.72 -4.12
N GLY A 195 -17.39 -38.96 -5.15
CA GLY A 195 -18.11 -39.45 -6.33
C GLY A 195 -17.26 -40.31 -7.28
N GLN A 196 -17.82 -40.61 -8.46
CA GLN A 196 -17.16 -41.40 -9.48
C GLN A 196 -15.81 -40.79 -9.92
N PRO A 197 -14.78 -41.59 -10.29
CA PRO A 197 -13.49 -41.08 -10.74
C PRO A 197 -13.58 -40.04 -11.87
N ALA A 198 -14.57 -40.18 -12.76
CA ALA A 198 -14.81 -39.23 -13.85
C ALA A 198 -15.19 -37.82 -13.37
N SER A 199 -15.77 -37.67 -12.17
CA SER A 199 -16.11 -36.36 -11.58
C SER A 199 -14.96 -35.74 -10.79
N HIS A 200 -13.83 -36.44 -10.61
CA HIS A 200 -12.68 -35.90 -9.87
C HIS A 200 -12.08 -34.68 -10.57
N ARG A 201 -12.10 -34.67 -11.90
CA ARG A 201 -11.65 -33.50 -12.69
C ARG A 201 -12.42 -32.22 -12.36
N LEU A 202 -13.69 -32.33 -11.95
CA LEU A 202 -14.53 -31.18 -11.59
C LEU A 202 -14.49 -30.84 -10.10
N ALA A 203 -13.72 -31.58 -9.29
CA ALA A 203 -13.73 -31.40 -7.85
C ALA A 203 -13.26 -30.00 -7.42
N ALA A 204 -12.19 -29.50 -8.05
CA ALA A 204 -11.72 -28.14 -7.80
C ALA A 204 -12.77 -27.09 -8.16
N PHE A 205 -13.44 -27.24 -9.31
CA PHE A 205 -14.51 -26.32 -9.70
C PHE A 205 -15.71 -26.35 -8.73
N ARG A 206 -16.13 -27.54 -8.28
CA ARG A 206 -17.22 -27.69 -7.32
C ARG A 206 -16.91 -27.02 -5.98
N ALA A 207 -15.67 -27.14 -5.49
CA ALA A 207 -15.25 -26.43 -4.29
C ALA A 207 -15.32 -24.90 -4.45
N LEU A 208 -14.89 -24.38 -5.61
CA LEU A 208 -15.02 -22.95 -5.93
C LEU A 208 -16.48 -22.52 -6.06
N GLU A 209 -17.35 -23.39 -6.59
CA GLU A 209 -18.77 -23.14 -6.67
C GLU A 209 -19.43 -23.06 -5.29
N SER A 210 -19.13 -23.99 -4.38
CA SER A 210 -19.58 -23.93 -2.98
C SER A 210 -19.10 -22.63 -2.30
N ALA A 211 -17.83 -22.27 -2.48
CA ALA A 211 -17.24 -21.03 -1.96
C ALA A 211 -17.97 -19.79 -2.46
N ARG A 212 -18.27 -19.72 -3.77
CA ARG A 212 -18.96 -18.58 -4.34
C ARG A 212 -20.43 -18.52 -3.88
N GLN A 213 -21.09 -19.67 -3.72
CA GLN A 213 -22.44 -19.72 -3.17
C GLN A 213 -22.47 -19.18 -1.73
N LEU A 214 -21.52 -19.59 -0.89
CA LEU A 214 -21.38 -19.14 0.50
C LEU A 214 -21.23 -17.61 0.61
N GLU A 215 -20.31 -17.03 -0.16
CA GLU A 215 -20.14 -15.56 -0.20
C GLU A 215 -21.39 -14.85 -0.74
N SER A 216 -22.16 -15.48 -1.63
CA SER A 216 -23.37 -14.88 -2.18
C SER A 216 -24.58 -14.96 -1.25
N SER A 217 -24.68 -16.02 -0.43
CA SER A 217 -25.74 -16.16 0.57
C SER A 217 -25.53 -15.22 1.75
N SER A 218 -24.27 -14.91 2.08
CA SER A 218 -23.88 -14.12 3.23
C SER A 218 -23.30 -12.78 2.77
N ARG A 219 -24.14 -11.74 2.68
CA ARG A 219 -23.79 -10.41 2.10
C ARG A 219 -22.57 -9.69 2.69
N GLN A 220 -22.05 -10.14 3.81
CA GLN A 220 -20.90 -9.56 4.51
C GLN A 220 -19.70 -10.51 4.60
N LEU A 221 -19.79 -11.73 4.08
CA LEU A 221 -18.74 -12.75 4.19
C LEU A 221 -17.84 -12.66 2.94
N GLU A 222 -16.55 -12.41 3.16
CA GLU A 222 -15.52 -12.50 2.12
C GLU A 222 -14.51 -13.60 2.47
N LEU A 223 -14.18 -14.44 1.50
CA LEU A 223 -13.11 -15.43 1.62
C LEU A 223 -11.77 -14.84 1.20
N ASP A 224 -10.69 -15.40 1.73
CA ASP A 224 -9.34 -14.93 1.41
C ASP A 224 -8.99 -15.21 -0.07
N GLY A 225 -8.76 -14.12 -0.81
CA GLY A 225 -8.47 -14.18 -2.23
C GLY A 225 -7.16 -14.89 -2.58
N GLU A 226 -6.15 -14.78 -1.73
CA GLU A 226 -4.85 -15.41 -1.95
C GLU A 226 -4.93 -16.92 -1.73
N ALA A 227 -5.65 -17.37 -0.70
CA ALA A 227 -5.93 -18.76 -0.41
C ALA A 227 -6.74 -19.44 -1.52
N LEU A 228 -7.74 -18.76 -2.10
CA LEU A 228 -8.47 -19.23 -3.28
C LEU A 228 -7.51 -19.52 -4.45
N VAL A 229 -6.61 -18.58 -4.74
CA VAL A 229 -5.63 -18.73 -5.82
C VAL A 229 -4.61 -19.83 -5.52
N ALA A 230 -4.10 -19.89 -4.28
CA ALA A 230 -3.15 -20.90 -3.85
C ALA A 230 -3.75 -22.31 -3.92
N PHE A 231 -5.00 -22.49 -3.50
CA PHE A 231 -5.74 -23.74 -3.58
C PHE A 231 -5.78 -24.26 -5.01
N VAL A 232 -6.22 -23.44 -5.97
CA VAL A 232 -6.33 -23.84 -7.38
C VAL A 232 -4.95 -24.13 -7.98
N LYS A 233 -3.93 -23.30 -7.69
CA LYS A 233 -2.58 -23.53 -8.20
C LYS A 233 -1.97 -24.85 -7.72
N ALA A 234 -2.34 -25.31 -6.53
CA ALA A 234 -1.89 -26.58 -5.97
C ALA A 234 -2.58 -27.81 -6.59
N ARG A 235 -3.63 -27.63 -7.40
CA ARG A 235 -4.32 -28.72 -8.11
C ARG A 235 -3.56 -29.16 -9.36
N ASP A 236 -3.91 -30.31 -9.92
CA ASP A 236 -3.33 -30.76 -11.18
C ASP A 236 -3.79 -29.90 -12.37
N THR A 237 -3.15 -30.10 -13.53
CA THR A 237 -3.42 -29.27 -14.71
C THR A 237 -4.84 -29.50 -15.26
N ASP A 238 -5.39 -30.69 -15.12
CA ASP A 238 -6.71 -31.05 -15.65
C ASP A 238 -7.83 -30.44 -14.80
N GLU A 239 -7.67 -30.43 -13.47
CA GLU A 239 -8.53 -29.74 -12.51
C GLU A 239 -8.48 -28.22 -12.68
N GLN A 240 -7.28 -27.64 -12.89
CA GLN A 240 -7.15 -26.21 -13.16
C GLN A 240 -7.85 -25.79 -14.46
N GLN A 241 -7.72 -26.58 -15.52
CA GLN A 241 -8.44 -26.36 -16.78
C GLN A 241 -9.96 -26.46 -16.56
N ALA A 242 -10.41 -27.49 -15.83
CA ALA A 242 -11.83 -27.68 -15.57
C ALA A 242 -12.44 -26.56 -14.71
N ALA A 243 -11.67 -26.01 -13.77
CA ALA A 243 -12.05 -24.81 -13.02
C ALA A 243 -12.25 -23.61 -13.94
N LEU A 244 -11.33 -23.36 -14.88
CA LEU A 244 -11.51 -22.30 -15.88
C LEU A 244 -12.75 -22.52 -16.75
N ASP A 245 -12.94 -23.74 -17.25
CA ASP A 245 -14.07 -24.10 -18.11
C ASP A 245 -15.40 -23.90 -17.36
N GLY A 246 -15.48 -24.34 -16.10
CA GLY A 246 -16.65 -24.18 -15.25
C GLY A 246 -16.97 -22.71 -14.93
N MET A 247 -15.97 -21.94 -14.51
CA MET A 247 -16.13 -20.50 -14.24
C MET A 247 -16.57 -19.74 -15.50
N SER A 248 -15.99 -20.07 -16.65
CA SER A 248 -16.33 -19.45 -17.94
C SER A 248 -17.73 -19.85 -18.42
N GLY A 249 -18.13 -21.10 -18.21
CA GLY A 249 -19.46 -21.60 -18.54
C GLY A 249 -20.57 -20.91 -17.75
N LYS A 250 -20.29 -20.49 -16.50
CA LYS A 250 -21.25 -19.81 -15.62
C LYS A 250 -21.15 -18.28 -15.62
N ARG A 251 -20.37 -17.67 -16.52
CA ARG A 251 -20.11 -16.22 -16.55
C ARG A 251 -21.37 -15.35 -16.65
N GLY A 252 -22.47 -15.88 -17.20
CA GLY A 252 -23.75 -15.16 -17.31
C GLY A 252 -24.72 -15.39 -16.14
N GLU A 253 -24.39 -16.27 -15.19
CA GLU A 253 -25.27 -16.68 -14.10
C GLU A 253 -24.87 -16.00 -12.79
N ALA A 254 -25.82 -15.52 -11.99
CA ALA A 254 -25.54 -15.15 -10.61
C ALA A 254 -25.20 -16.43 -9.80
N PRO A 255 -24.20 -16.42 -8.91
CA PRO A 255 -23.40 -15.28 -8.42
C PRO A 255 -22.08 -15.01 -9.20
N TRP A 256 -21.80 -15.75 -10.26
CA TRP A 256 -20.56 -15.65 -11.05
C TRP A 256 -20.48 -14.40 -11.93
N ALA A 257 -21.60 -13.96 -12.49
CA ALA A 257 -21.66 -12.75 -13.33
C ALA A 257 -21.20 -11.49 -12.58
N GLU A 258 -21.55 -11.38 -11.30
CA GLU A 258 -21.13 -10.28 -10.43
C GLU A 258 -19.63 -10.35 -10.12
N ALA A 259 -19.15 -11.52 -9.67
CA ALA A 259 -17.77 -11.73 -9.29
C ALA A 259 -16.79 -11.56 -10.47
N LEU A 260 -17.15 -12.09 -11.65
CA LEU A 260 -16.35 -11.96 -12.86
C LEU A 260 -16.59 -10.64 -13.61
N GLY A 261 -17.60 -9.87 -13.21
CA GLY A 261 -17.88 -8.52 -13.72
C GLY A 261 -17.10 -7.42 -13.00
N ASN A 262 -16.46 -7.74 -11.86
CA ASN A 262 -15.67 -6.81 -11.06
C ASN A 262 -14.17 -7.11 -11.19
N ALA A 263 -13.42 -6.20 -11.82
CA ALA A 263 -11.97 -6.32 -12.05
C ALA A 263 -11.14 -6.40 -10.76
N HIS A 264 -11.69 -5.95 -9.63
CA HIS A 264 -11.04 -5.97 -8.32
C HIS A 264 -11.38 -7.21 -7.49
N SER A 265 -12.28 -8.07 -7.98
CA SER A 265 -12.64 -9.30 -7.28
C SER A 265 -11.50 -10.33 -7.36
N PRO A 266 -11.20 -11.05 -6.26
CA PRO A 266 -10.30 -12.20 -6.29
C PRO A 266 -10.68 -13.25 -7.35
N TRP A 267 -11.99 -13.43 -7.57
CA TRP A 267 -12.52 -14.36 -8.57
C TRP A 267 -12.15 -13.96 -9.99
N PHE A 268 -12.20 -12.66 -10.31
CA PHE A 268 -11.75 -12.14 -11.59
C PHE A 268 -10.26 -12.35 -11.80
N HIS A 269 -9.45 -12.13 -10.76
CA HIS A 269 -8.00 -12.37 -10.81
C HIS A 269 -7.68 -13.85 -11.02
N LEU A 270 -8.33 -14.76 -10.28
CA LEU A 270 -8.20 -16.20 -10.46
C LEU A 270 -8.57 -16.64 -11.89
N HIS A 271 -9.74 -16.21 -12.38
CA HIS A 271 -10.20 -16.49 -13.74
C HIS A 271 -9.19 -16.02 -14.79
N THR A 272 -8.71 -14.80 -14.64
CA THR A 272 -7.77 -14.18 -15.58
C THR A 272 -6.42 -14.89 -15.58
N GLU A 273 -5.91 -15.31 -14.42
CA GLU A 273 -4.65 -16.07 -14.32
C GLU A 273 -4.77 -17.46 -14.96
N LEU A 274 -5.87 -18.18 -14.71
CA LEU A 274 -6.14 -19.45 -15.38
C LEU A 274 -6.28 -19.26 -16.89
N ALA A 275 -7.03 -18.25 -17.33
CA ALA A 275 -7.18 -17.94 -18.74
C ALA A 275 -5.83 -17.62 -19.39
N LYS A 276 -4.93 -16.86 -18.74
CA LYS A 276 -3.59 -16.60 -19.30
C LYS A 276 -2.80 -17.87 -19.57
N ARG A 277 -2.94 -18.89 -18.71
CA ARG A 277 -2.24 -20.17 -18.85
C ARG A 277 -2.86 -21.05 -19.93
N PHE A 278 -4.18 -21.15 -19.97
CA PHE A 278 -4.89 -22.18 -20.74
C PHE A 278 -5.61 -21.66 -21.99
N SER A 279 -6.05 -20.40 -21.99
CA SER A 279 -6.73 -19.76 -23.11
C SER A 279 -6.32 -18.28 -23.21
N PRO A 280 -5.12 -17.97 -23.76
CA PRO A 280 -4.62 -16.60 -23.83
C PRO A 280 -5.56 -15.64 -24.59
N ALA A 281 -6.33 -16.15 -25.55
CA ALA A 281 -7.35 -15.37 -26.26
C ALA A 281 -8.47 -14.92 -25.33
N LEU A 282 -9.00 -15.83 -24.50
CA LEU A 282 -10.02 -15.52 -23.50
C LEU A 282 -9.48 -14.53 -22.46
N ALA A 283 -8.23 -14.67 -22.03
CA ALA A 283 -7.61 -13.73 -21.09
C ALA A 283 -7.57 -12.31 -21.66
N VAL A 284 -7.16 -12.15 -22.92
CA VAL A 284 -7.12 -10.84 -23.59
C VAL A 284 -8.53 -10.26 -23.75
N GLU A 285 -9.52 -11.07 -24.10
CA GLU A 285 -10.91 -10.64 -24.21
C GLU A 285 -11.46 -10.15 -22.86
N THR A 286 -11.28 -10.95 -21.81
CA THR A 286 -11.70 -10.61 -20.44
C THR A 286 -11.02 -9.34 -19.94
N CYS A 287 -9.71 -9.20 -20.14
CA CYS A 287 -8.99 -7.98 -19.80
C CYS A 287 -9.55 -6.77 -20.56
N ARG A 288 -9.81 -6.90 -21.86
CA ARG A 288 -10.31 -5.81 -22.71
C ARG A 288 -11.67 -5.29 -22.24
N ALA A 289 -12.55 -6.19 -21.80
CA ALA A 289 -13.89 -5.84 -21.34
C ALA A 289 -13.92 -5.02 -20.03
N HIS A 290 -12.83 -5.00 -19.26
CA HIS A 290 -12.81 -4.40 -17.90
C HIS A 290 -11.74 -3.32 -17.71
N ILE A 291 -11.17 -2.78 -18.81
CA ILE A 291 -10.14 -1.73 -18.75
C ILE A 291 -10.63 -0.46 -18.04
N ASP A 292 -11.93 -0.18 -18.13
CA ASP A 292 -12.58 0.97 -17.49
C ASP A 292 -12.60 0.86 -15.96
N GLN A 293 -12.62 -0.34 -15.41
CA GLN A 293 -12.53 -0.60 -13.97
C GLN A 293 -11.07 -0.63 -13.50
N ASP A 294 -10.19 -1.30 -14.26
CA ASP A 294 -8.77 -1.36 -13.97
C ASP A 294 -7.91 -1.20 -15.23
N TRP A 295 -7.29 -0.02 -15.36
CA TRP A 295 -6.43 0.33 -16.48
C TRP A 295 -5.27 -0.66 -16.70
N ARG A 296 -4.82 -1.37 -15.65
CA ARG A 296 -3.70 -2.32 -15.72
C ARG A 296 -4.01 -3.49 -16.64
N LEU A 297 -5.30 -3.80 -16.84
CA LEU A 297 -5.77 -4.83 -17.76
C LEU A 297 -5.52 -4.48 -19.23
N ALA A 298 -5.30 -3.20 -19.56
CA ALA A 298 -4.90 -2.80 -20.91
C ALA A 298 -3.52 -3.34 -21.31
N LEU A 299 -2.62 -3.57 -20.34
CA LEU A 299 -1.25 -4.00 -20.61
C LEU A 299 -1.21 -5.30 -21.44
N PRO A 300 -1.75 -6.44 -20.98
CA PRO A 300 -1.73 -7.68 -21.76
C PRO A 300 -2.45 -7.53 -23.13
N VAL A 301 -3.53 -6.76 -23.19
CA VAL A 301 -4.27 -6.48 -24.44
C VAL A 301 -3.38 -5.77 -25.45
N MET A 302 -2.70 -4.70 -25.04
CA MET A 302 -1.77 -3.96 -25.90
C MET A 302 -0.58 -4.81 -26.33
N ALA A 303 -0.05 -5.67 -25.46
CA ALA A 303 1.05 -6.57 -25.84
C ALA A 303 0.64 -7.49 -27.00
N GLN A 304 -0.58 -8.04 -26.94
CA GLN A 304 -1.12 -8.88 -28.00
C GLN A 304 -1.38 -8.08 -29.29
N LEU A 305 -2.02 -6.90 -29.20
CA LEU A 305 -2.32 -6.05 -30.35
C LEU A 305 -1.04 -5.58 -31.08
N LEU A 306 0.01 -5.23 -30.33
CA LEU A 306 1.31 -4.90 -30.90
C LEU A 306 1.96 -6.09 -31.60
N LYS A 307 1.83 -7.31 -31.03
CA LYS A 307 2.36 -8.54 -31.64
C LYS A 307 1.71 -8.84 -32.99
N VAL A 308 0.40 -8.65 -33.11
CA VAL A 308 -0.35 -8.83 -34.37
C VAL A 308 -0.35 -7.59 -35.27
N ARG A 309 0.41 -6.55 -34.90
CA ARG A 309 0.53 -5.26 -35.64
C ARG A 309 -0.80 -4.52 -35.83
N SER A 310 -1.78 -4.74 -34.95
CA SER A 310 -3.03 -3.96 -34.90
C SER A 310 -2.79 -2.64 -34.17
N PHE A 311 -2.02 -1.75 -34.79
CA PHE A 311 -1.55 -0.52 -34.15
C PHE A 311 -2.67 0.47 -33.81
N HIS A 312 -3.68 0.60 -34.67
CA HIS A 312 -4.81 1.52 -34.43
C HIS A 312 -5.68 1.08 -33.25
N GLU A 313 -5.93 -0.22 -33.10
CA GLU A 313 -6.63 -0.74 -31.92
C GLU A 313 -5.79 -0.60 -30.66
N ALA A 314 -4.47 -0.81 -30.75
CA ALA A 314 -3.57 -0.60 -29.62
C ALA A 314 -3.57 0.86 -29.16
N LEU A 315 -3.68 1.83 -30.07
CA LEU A 315 -3.84 3.25 -29.74
C LEU A 315 -5.14 3.52 -28.97
N ALA A 316 -6.26 2.97 -29.42
CA ALA A 316 -7.56 3.15 -28.75
C ALA A 316 -7.55 2.54 -27.34
N VAL A 317 -6.95 1.37 -27.17
CA VAL A 317 -6.79 0.71 -25.86
C VAL A 317 -5.89 1.53 -24.94
N ALA A 318 -4.80 2.11 -25.46
CA ALA A 318 -3.92 2.98 -24.67
C ALA A 318 -4.64 4.22 -24.15
N ASP A 319 -5.42 4.88 -25.03
CA ASP A 319 -6.21 6.06 -24.67
C ASP A 319 -7.23 5.72 -23.57
N GLN A 320 -7.95 4.60 -23.70
CA GLN A 320 -8.88 4.12 -22.68
C GLN A 320 -8.17 3.86 -21.34
N ALA A 321 -7.01 3.21 -21.37
CA ALA A 321 -6.24 2.88 -20.18
C ALA A 321 -5.76 4.14 -19.45
N VAL A 322 -5.21 5.11 -20.18
CA VAL A 322 -4.71 6.35 -19.56
C VAL A 322 -5.85 7.19 -18.99
N ARG A 323 -7.02 7.21 -19.63
CA ARG A 323 -8.22 7.83 -19.04
C ARG A 323 -8.64 7.15 -17.73
N GLY A 324 -8.62 5.82 -17.68
CA GLY A 324 -8.86 5.05 -16.47
C GLY A 324 -7.83 5.34 -15.37
N LEU A 325 -6.54 5.37 -15.72
CA LEU A 325 -5.44 5.73 -14.81
C LEU A 325 -5.65 7.12 -14.19
N LEU A 326 -6.05 8.09 -15.00
CA LEU A 326 -6.24 9.48 -14.63
C LEU A 326 -7.63 9.77 -14.03
N ARG A 327 -8.55 8.79 -14.02
CA ARG A 327 -9.96 8.95 -13.61
C ARG A 327 -10.65 10.14 -14.30
N VAL A 328 -10.37 10.30 -15.60
CA VAL A 328 -10.91 11.38 -16.43
C VAL A 328 -12.41 11.20 -16.61
N GLU A 329 -13.19 12.29 -16.49
CA GLU A 329 -14.64 12.24 -16.67
C GLU A 329 -15.02 11.78 -18.09
N LYS A 330 -16.14 11.06 -18.21
CA LYS A 330 -16.63 10.56 -19.51
C LYS A 330 -16.88 11.75 -20.45
N GLY A 331 -16.07 11.85 -21.52
CA GLY A 331 -16.22 12.86 -22.58
C GLY A 331 -15.06 13.83 -22.70
N GLU A 332 -14.21 13.97 -21.68
CA GLU A 332 -13.00 14.77 -21.77
C GLU A 332 -11.98 14.09 -22.69
N LYS A 333 -11.37 14.83 -23.62
CA LYS A 333 -10.37 14.28 -24.56
C LYS A 333 -8.98 14.54 -24.01
N LEU A 334 -8.28 13.46 -23.66
CA LEU A 334 -6.86 13.53 -23.33
C LEU A 334 -6.05 13.63 -24.62
N ASP A 335 -5.13 14.59 -24.69
CA ASP A 335 -4.24 14.74 -25.85
C ASP A 335 -2.77 14.81 -25.40
N PRO A 336 -2.03 13.69 -25.53
CA PRO A 336 -0.62 13.63 -25.14
C PRO A 336 0.29 14.64 -25.84
N THR A 337 -0.15 15.26 -26.94
CA THR A 337 0.57 16.33 -27.65
C THR A 337 0.33 17.72 -27.05
N ARG A 338 -0.64 17.86 -26.14
CA ARG A 338 -1.05 19.12 -25.52
C ARG A 338 -0.78 19.18 -24.04
N GLU A 339 -0.75 18.03 -23.37
CA GLU A 339 -0.60 17.94 -21.93
C GLU A 339 0.33 16.80 -21.50
N LEU A 340 0.96 16.99 -20.34
CA LEU A 340 1.79 15.96 -19.71
C LEU A 340 0.94 15.13 -18.74
N ILE A 341 0.95 13.82 -18.94
CA ILE A 341 0.25 12.86 -18.08
C ILE A 341 0.77 12.96 -16.64
N ILE A 342 2.09 13.12 -16.48
CA ILE A 342 2.73 13.26 -15.16
C ILE A 342 2.33 14.55 -14.43
N ALA A 343 1.85 15.56 -15.15
CA ALA A 343 1.45 16.83 -14.56
C ALA A 343 -0.01 16.83 -14.06
N ARG A 344 -0.79 15.78 -14.36
CA ARG A 344 -2.14 15.63 -13.79
C ARG A 344 -2.05 15.15 -12.35
N SER A 345 -2.83 15.78 -11.48
CA SER A 345 -2.78 15.61 -10.03
C SER A 345 -3.01 14.15 -9.61
N GLY A 346 -2.04 13.60 -8.88
CA GLY A 346 -2.09 12.24 -8.34
C GLY A 346 -1.23 11.22 -9.08
N VAL A 347 -0.77 11.45 -10.31
CA VAL A 347 0.16 10.49 -10.95
C VAL A 347 1.49 10.42 -10.20
N LEU A 348 2.01 11.57 -9.77
CA LEU A 348 3.26 11.68 -9.02
C LEU A 348 3.19 11.11 -7.59
N HIS A 349 2.04 11.22 -6.92
CA HIS A 349 1.92 10.88 -5.49
C HIS A 349 1.09 9.62 -5.20
N ARG A 350 0.17 9.18 -6.07
CA ARG A 350 -0.65 7.97 -5.85
C ARG A 350 0.00 6.68 -6.36
N TYR A 351 1.03 6.75 -7.19
CA TYR A 351 1.57 5.57 -7.90
C TYR A 351 3.08 5.39 -7.75
N GLU A 352 3.66 5.75 -6.61
CA GLU A 352 5.07 5.44 -6.31
C GLU A 352 5.36 3.93 -6.45
N THR A 353 4.45 3.06 -6.02
CA THR A 353 4.52 1.59 -6.17
C THR A 353 4.02 1.05 -7.52
N GLY A 354 3.60 1.94 -8.45
CA GLY A 354 3.00 1.59 -9.74
C GLY A 354 3.72 2.19 -10.97
N LYS A 355 4.82 2.91 -10.77
CA LYS A 355 5.54 3.67 -11.80
C LYS A 355 5.96 2.82 -13.00
N ASP A 356 6.45 1.61 -12.76
CA ASP A 356 6.89 0.67 -13.81
C ASP A 356 5.75 0.26 -14.76
N ARG A 357 4.54 0.09 -14.21
CA ARG A 357 3.35 -0.27 -15.00
C ARG A 357 2.89 0.91 -15.85
N VAL A 358 2.94 2.13 -15.32
CA VAL A 358 2.63 3.36 -16.08
C VAL A 358 3.67 3.56 -17.18
N GLN A 359 4.95 3.37 -16.88
CA GLN A 359 6.02 3.42 -17.89
C GLN A 359 5.77 2.40 -19.00
N THR A 360 5.49 1.14 -18.64
CA THR A 360 5.18 0.07 -19.59
C THR A 360 3.98 0.44 -20.48
N LEU A 361 2.95 1.07 -19.93
CA LEU A 361 1.80 1.55 -20.69
C LEU A 361 2.21 2.60 -21.72
N LEU A 362 2.96 3.63 -21.31
CA LEU A 362 3.42 4.69 -22.21
C LEU A 362 4.38 4.18 -23.29
N GLU A 363 5.27 3.25 -22.96
CA GLU A 363 6.18 2.61 -23.94
C GLU A 363 5.43 1.80 -24.99
N ARG A 364 4.39 1.05 -24.58
CA ARG A 364 3.53 0.32 -25.51
C ARG A 364 2.70 1.27 -26.36
N TRP A 365 2.24 2.38 -25.79
CA TRP A 365 1.55 3.43 -26.53
C TRP A 365 2.47 4.06 -27.59
N LEU A 366 3.72 4.38 -27.22
CA LEU A 366 4.74 4.88 -28.14
C LEU A 366 4.99 3.92 -29.30
N ARG A 367 5.13 2.61 -29.04
CA ARG A 367 5.28 1.59 -30.08
C ARG A 367 4.07 1.54 -31.01
N ALA A 368 2.86 1.65 -30.47
CA ALA A 368 1.64 1.70 -31.28
C ALA A 368 1.61 2.95 -32.17
N ALA A 369 1.97 4.13 -31.63
CA ALA A 369 2.02 5.38 -32.39
C ALA A 369 3.05 5.34 -33.53
N ARG A 370 4.24 4.77 -33.27
CA ARG A 370 5.26 4.55 -34.31
C ARG A 370 4.76 3.60 -35.40
N GLY A 371 4.15 2.47 -35.02
CA GLY A 371 3.60 1.49 -35.97
C GLY A 371 2.42 2.03 -36.79
N ALA A 372 1.60 2.91 -36.21
CA ALA A 372 0.50 3.60 -36.89
C ALA A 372 0.95 4.82 -37.71
N SER A 373 2.26 5.08 -37.82
CA SER A 373 2.81 6.25 -38.53
C SER A 373 2.26 7.60 -38.05
N GLN A 374 2.12 7.77 -36.73
CA GLN A 374 1.73 9.03 -36.08
C GLN A 374 2.95 9.73 -35.45
N PRO A 375 3.78 10.45 -36.23
CA PRO A 375 5.08 10.95 -35.76
C PRO A 375 4.97 11.97 -34.63
N GLN A 376 3.97 12.85 -34.66
CA GLN A 376 3.76 13.87 -33.61
C GLN A 376 3.41 13.21 -32.26
N LEU A 377 2.51 12.23 -32.29
CA LEU A 377 2.12 11.48 -31.08
C LEU A 377 3.28 10.63 -30.56
N ALA A 378 4.02 9.96 -31.45
CA ALA A 378 5.20 9.19 -31.07
C ALA A 378 6.27 10.06 -30.40
N TRP A 379 6.56 11.23 -30.96
CA TRP A 379 7.50 12.17 -30.34
C TRP A 379 7.04 12.61 -28.94
N ALA A 380 5.78 13.04 -28.83
CA ALA A 380 5.20 13.46 -27.56
C ALA A 380 5.27 12.35 -26.49
N LEU A 381 4.88 11.13 -26.84
CA LEU A 381 4.94 9.99 -25.92
C LEU A 381 6.37 9.64 -25.51
N SER A 382 7.36 9.80 -26.38
CA SER A 382 8.76 9.55 -26.02
C SER A 382 9.28 10.54 -24.97
N VAL A 383 8.93 11.83 -25.12
CA VAL A 383 9.19 12.85 -24.10
C VAL A 383 8.50 12.46 -22.78
N GLN A 384 7.24 12.04 -22.82
CA GLN A 384 6.51 11.65 -21.60
C GLN A 384 7.11 10.44 -20.88
N VAL A 385 7.54 9.41 -21.63
CA VAL A 385 8.26 8.24 -21.06
C VAL A 385 9.52 8.69 -20.34
N SER A 386 10.31 9.58 -20.96
CA SER A 386 11.53 10.10 -20.36
C SER A 386 11.22 10.87 -19.07
N LEU A 387 10.31 11.84 -19.15
CA LEU A 387 9.92 12.70 -18.03
C LEU A 387 9.35 11.92 -16.83
N LEU A 388 8.65 10.81 -17.06
CA LEU A 388 8.15 9.97 -15.95
C LEU A 388 9.27 9.57 -14.99
N SER A 389 10.45 9.25 -15.51
CA SER A 389 11.60 8.83 -14.70
C SER A 389 12.45 10.01 -14.20
N CYS A 390 12.55 11.10 -14.96
CA CYS A 390 13.58 12.12 -14.76
C CYS A 390 13.08 13.57 -14.70
N TRP A 391 11.78 13.83 -14.51
CA TRP A 391 11.22 15.20 -14.55
C TRP A 391 11.90 16.22 -13.61
N GLN A 392 12.55 15.77 -12.54
CA GLN A 392 13.30 16.61 -11.59
C GLN A 392 14.73 16.90 -12.04
N ASP A 393 15.28 16.14 -12.98
CA ASP A 393 16.63 16.28 -13.51
C ASP A 393 16.59 17.16 -14.78
N PHE A 394 16.95 18.43 -14.60
CA PHE A 394 16.88 19.43 -15.67
C PHE A 394 17.76 19.10 -16.87
N ASP A 395 18.89 18.40 -16.67
CA ASP A 395 19.78 17.99 -17.75
C ASP A 395 19.13 16.89 -18.60
N ARG A 396 18.61 15.86 -17.93
CA ARG A 396 17.91 14.76 -18.62
C ARG A 396 16.62 15.22 -19.29
N VAL A 397 15.90 16.16 -18.68
CA VAL A 397 14.72 16.78 -19.30
C VAL A 397 15.14 17.47 -20.59
N ARG A 398 16.17 18.32 -20.55
CA ARG A 398 16.65 19.02 -21.74
C ARG A 398 17.06 18.02 -22.83
N GLU A 399 17.82 16.99 -22.46
CA GLU A 399 18.21 15.90 -23.38
C GLU A 399 16.97 15.20 -23.98
N ALA A 400 15.92 14.94 -23.21
CA ALA A 400 14.70 14.31 -23.71
C ALA A 400 14.00 15.17 -24.79
N PHE A 401 14.05 16.49 -24.67
CA PHE A 401 13.53 17.41 -25.70
C PHE A 401 14.48 17.59 -26.90
N GLU A 402 15.78 17.29 -26.74
CA GLU A 402 16.82 17.45 -27.78
C GLU A 402 17.13 16.16 -28.59
N THR A 403 16.99 14.98 -27.99
CA THR A 403 17.60 13.71 -28.48
C THR A 403 16.73 12.91 -29.46
N GLU A 404 15.44 13.22 -29.61
CA GLU A 404 14.58 12.43 -30.50
C GLU A 404 14.82 12.76 -31.99
N GLN A 405 15.29 11.76 -32.74
CA GLN A 405 15.76 11.78 -34.15
C GLN A 405 14.66 12.02 -35.21
N GLY A 406 13.77 12.96 -34.96
CA GLY A 406 12.84 13.53 -35.94
C GLY A 406 12.64 15.00 -35.64
N ALA A 407 12.31 15.82 -36.64
CA ALA A 407 11.99 17.22 -36.39
C ALA A 407 10.82 17.30 -35.40
N ALA A 408 11.13 17.61 -34.14
CA ALA A 408 10.14 17.87 -33.10
C ALA A 408 9.17 18.92 -33.65
N PRO A 409 7.85 18.66 -33.68
CA PRO A 409 6.91 19.69 -34.08
C PRO A 409 7.07 20.87 -33.12
N PRO A 410 7.51 22.07 -33.58
CA PRO A 410 7.92 23.14 -32.68
C PRO A 410 6.80 23.54 -31.72
N ASP A 411 5.56 23.53 -32.21
CA ASP A 411 4.35 23.82 -31.47
C ASP A 411 4.02 22.78 -30.38
N VAL A 412 4.26 21.50 -30.62
CA VAL A 412 4.08 20.43 -29.63
C VAL A 412 5.18 20.52 -28.59
N SER A 413 6.43 20.76 -29.01
CA SER A 413 7.56 20.89 -28.10
C SER A 413 7.41 22.08 -27.15
N GLU A 414 7.04 23.26 -27.65
CA GLU A 414 6.78 24.43 -26.82
C GLU A 414 5.65 24.18 -25.80
N ARG A 415 4.56 23.52 -26.24
CA ARG A 415 3.43 23.20 -25.37
C ARG A 415 3.82 22.26 -24.24
N LEU A 416 4.46 21.14 -24.56
CA LEU A 416 4.86 20.14 -23.55
C LEU A 416 5.93 20.70 -22.61
N PHE A 417 6.88 21.49 -23.13
CA PHE A 417 7.86 22.18 -22.28
C PHE A 417 7.18 23.17 -21.32
N GLY A 418 6.19 23.93 -21.80
CA GLY A 418 5.38 24.81 -20.96
C GLY A 418 4.58 24.06 -19.89
N CYS A 419 4.10 22.84 -20.17
CA CYS A 419 3.49 21.96 -19.17
C CYS A 419 4.50 21.50 -18.11
N TRP A 420 5.69 21.08 -18.53
CA TRP A 420 6.74 20.66 -17.60
C TRP A 420 7.20 21.84 -16.71
N LYS A 421 7.35 23.02 -17.30
CA LYS A 421 7.66 24.26 -16.57
C LYS A 421 6.65 24.53 -15.46
N LYS A 422 5.35 24.43 -15.77
CA LYS A 422 4.28 24.58 -14.78
C LYS A 422 4.37 23.52 -13.68
N LEU A 423 4.65 22.27 -14.05
CA LEU A 423 4.82 21.17 -13.09
C LEU A 423 5.97 21.45 -12.12
N VAL A 424 7.15 21.83 -12.62
CA VAL A 424 8.30 22.17 -11.78
C VAL A 424 7.99 23.33 -10.84
N ILE A 425 7.30 24.37 -11.34
CA ILE A 425 6.91 25.52 -10.51
C ILE A 425 5.90 25.10 -9.41
N GLN A 426 4.95 24.22 -9.72
CA GLN A 426 3.96 23.71 -8.75
C GLN A 426 4.59 22.81 -7.69
N GLU A 427 5.53 21.95 -8.08
CA GLU A 427 6.19 21.02 -7.16
C GLU A 427 7.36 21.67 -6.39
N THR A 428 7.84 22.83 -6.84
CA THR A 428 8.83 23.61 -6.09
C THR A 428 8.13 24.27 -4.89
N ARG A 429 8.39 23.73 -3.70
CA ARG A 429 7.84 24.27 -2.45
C ARG A 429 8.82 25.27 -1.84
N PRO A 430 8.49 26.57 -1.79
CA PRO A 430 9.34 27.51 -1.08
C PRO A 430 9.23 27.31 0.45
N PRO A 431 10.26 27.72 1.21
CA PRO A 431 10.22 27.84 2.66
C PRO A 431 8.92 28.47 3.18
N CYS A 432 8.35 27.93 4.26
CA CYS A 432 7.17 28.45 4.98
C CYS A 432 5.79 28.42 4.28
N SER A 433 5.58 27.67 3.20
CA SER A 433 4.33 27.71 2.42
C SER A 433 3.13 26.90 2.96
N TRP A 434 3.09 26.52 4.25
CA TRP A 434 2.05 25.60 4.77
C TRP A 434 0.61 26.12 4.64
N SER A 435 0.38 27.40 4.33
CA SER A 435 -0.96 27.99 4.26
C SER A 435 -1.29 28.80 2.99
N ILE A 436 -0.46 28.78 1.95
CA ILE A 436 -0.71 29.60 0.74
C ILE A 436 -0.94 28.69 -0.46
N GLN A 437 -2.17 28.18 -0.58
CA GLN A 437 -2.64 27.54 -1.83
C GLN A 437 -2.98 28.57 -2.94
N THR A 438 -2.75 29.85 -2.71
CA THR A 438 -3.15 30.94 -3.62
C THR A 438 -2.10 32.05 -3.66
N GLU A 439 -0.93 31.76 -4.22
CA GLU A 439 0.00 32.82 -4.62
C GLU A 439 -0.02 33.01 -6.15
N SER A 440 -0.02 34.27 -6.58
CA SER A 440 -0.21 34.68 -7.97
C SER A 440 0.94 34.20 -8.86
N ARG A 441 0.66 33.94 -10.14
CA ARG A 441 1.68 33.60 -11.18
C ARG A 441 2.85 34.60 -11.26
N GLU A 442 2.71 35.78 -10.64
CA GLU A 442 3.63 36.90 -10.73
C GLU A 442 4.84 36.76 -9.79
N THR A 443 4.73 36.04 -8.67
CA THR A 443 5.83 35.89 -7.70
C THR A 443 6.87 34.84 -8.10
N ASN A 444 6.54 33.93 -9.02
CA ASN A 444 7.39 32.76 -9.37
C ASN A 444 8.14 32.95 -10.69
N GLN A 445 8.17 34.17 -11.23
CA GLN A 445 8.66 34.45 -12.59
C GLN A 445 10.15 34.11 -12.78
N TRP A 446 10.99 34.26 -11.75
CA TRP A 446 12.42 33.93 -11.87
C TRP A 446 12.66 32.43 -12.10
N LEU A 447 11.85 31.56 -11.49
CA LEU A 447 11.93 30.12 -11.73
C LEU A 447 11.50 29.81 -13.16
N GLY A 448 10.50 30.53 -13.67
CA GLY A 448 10.12 30.46 -15.07
C GLY A 448 11.26 30.85 -16.01
N ALA A 449 11.95 31.95 -15.73
CA ALA A 449 13.10 32.43 -16.49
C ALA A 449 14.29 31.46 -16.44
N LEU A 450 14.54 30.85 -15.27
CA LEU A 450 15.54 29.80 -15.09
C LEU A 450 15.26 28.64 -16.06
N LEU A 451 14.01 28.17 -16.09
CA LEU A 451 13.57 27.06 -16.93
C LEU A 451 13.64 27.43 -18.43
N ASP A 452 13.26 28.64 -18.82
CA ASP A 452 13.40 29.09 -20.21
C ASP A 452 14.87 29.12 -20.67
N ALA A 453 15.79 29.47 -19.76
CA ALA A 453 17.22 29.48 -20.04
C ALA A 453 17.81 28.09 -20.31
N LEU A 454 17.13 26.98 -19.96
CA LEU A 454 17.59 25.63 -20.31
C LEU A 454 17.56 25.39 -21.83
N ARG A 455 16.62 26.02 -22.55
CA ARG A 455 16.46 25.87 -24.01
C ARG A 455 17.14 26.99 -24.78
N ALA A 456 17.50 28.07 -24.12
CA ALA A 456 18.30 29.13 -24.72
C ALA A 456 19.72 28.61 -25.01
N LYS A 457 20.25 28.95 -26.18
CA LYS A 457 21.63 28.62 -26.59
C LYS A 457 22.63 29.54 -25.88
N SER A 458 23.68 30.00 -26.56
CA SER A 458 24.81 30.76 -25.98
C SER A 458 24.43 31.99 -25.13
N ASP A 459 23.27 32.61 -25.38
CA ASP A 459 22.88 33.87 -24.74
C ASP A 459 21.96 33.68 -23.51
N GLY A 460 21.60 32.44 -23.17
CA GLY A 460 20.65 32.12 -22.10
C GLY A 460 21.05 32.63 -20.72
N GLY A 461 22.35 32.61 -20.42
CA GLY A 461 22.87 33.07 -19.12
C GLY A 461 22.74 34.58 -18.90
N ALA A 462 23.00 35.40 -19.92
CA ALA A 462 22.87 36.85 -19.81
C ALA A 462 21.39 37.25 -19.70
N ALA A 463 20.54 36.73 -20.58
CA ALA A 463 19.11 36.98 -20.56
C ALA A 463 18.45 36.56 -19.23
N PHE A 464 18.86 35.42 -18.67
CA PHE A 464 18.38 34.99 -17.35
C PHE A 464 18.75 35.98 -16.24
N ARG A 465 20.01 36.44 -16.20
CA ARG A 465 20.46 37.38 -15.16
C ARG A 465 19.76 38.73 -15.26
N ASP A 466 19.50 39.22 -16.47
CA ASP A 466 18.77 40.47 -16.65
C ASP A 466 17.30 40.32 -16.19
N GLN A 467 16.62 39.22 -16.57
CA GLN A 467 15.27 38.94 -16.07
C GLN A 467 15.23 38.74 -14.55
N LEU A 468 16.24 38.09 -13.97
CA LEU A 468 16.34 37.92 -12.52
C LEU A 468 16.53 39.29 -11.84
N ARG A 469 17.36 40.19 -12.40
CA ARG A 469 17.51 41.56 -11.89
C ARG A 469 16.20 42.34 -11.95
N ASP A 470 15.49 42.29 -13.07
CA ASP A 470 14.18 42.93 -13.22
C ASP A 470 13.17 42.40 -12.19
N TRP A 471 13.18 41.08 -11.94
CA TRP A 471 12.34 40.46 -10.91
C TRP A 471 12.70 40.92 -9.49
N LEU A 472 14.00 40.98 -9.17
CA LEU A 472 14.51 41.48 -7.89
C LEU A 472 14.09 42.94 -7.67
N GLU A 473 14.20 43.78 -8.69
CA GLU A 473 13.77 45.18 -8.63
C GLU A 473 12.26 45.30 -8.46
N LEU A 474 11.47 44.58 -9.26
CA LEU A 474 10.02 44.65 -9.22
C LEU A 474 9.46 44.23 -7.85
N ASN A 475 9.96 43.13 -7.30
CA ASN A 475 9.49 42.58 -6.03
C ASN A 475 10.18 43.18 -4.81
N GLY A 476 11.34 43.84 -5.00
CA GLY A 476 12.10 44.55 -3.97
C GLY A 476 11.80 46.06 -3.87
N ARG A 477 10.85 46.59 -4.65
CA ARG A 477 10.49 48.02 -4.67
C ARG A 477 9.85 48.51 -3.37
N THR A 478 9.01 47.69 -2.74
CA THR A 478 8.28 48.06 -1.52
C THR A 478 8.29 46.91 -0.51
N ALA A 479 8.16 47.23 0.79
CA ALA A 479 8.05 46.22 1.86
C ALA A 479 6.90 45.23 1.60
N SER A 480 5.75 45.70 1.11
CA SER A 480 4.60 44.84 0.84
C SER A 480 4.87 43.84 -0.29
N GLN A 481 5.51 44.28 -1.38
CA GLN A 481 5.89 43.38 -2.47
C GLN A 481 6.95 42.37 -2.01
N PHE A 482 7.93 42.80 -1.24
CA PHE A 482 8.96 41.92 -0.71
C PHE A 482 8.35 40.86 0.22
N THR A 483 7.46 41.25 1.13
CA THR A 483 6.75 40.31 2.01
C THR A 483 5.90 39.32 1.22
N LYS A 484 5.21 39.74 0.16
CA LYS A 484 4.42 38.84 -0.70
C LYS A 484 5.29 37.83 -1.45
N ALA A 485 6.47 38.24 -1.90
CA ALA A 485 7.40 37.37 -2.63
C ALA A 485 8.41 36.66 -1.71
N ARG A 486 8.31 36.84 -0.39
CA ARG A 486 9.29 36.36 0.60
C ARG A 486 9.62 34.87 0.46
N PRO A 487 8.65 33.94 0.32
CA PRO A 487 8.98 32.52 0.19
C PRO A 487 9.94 32.24 -0.98
N TRP A 488 9.81 33.00 -2.08
CA TRP A 488 10.66 32.89 -3.26
C TRP A 488 12.02 33.57 -3.09
N PHE A 489 12.10 34.67 -2.35
CA PHE A 489 13.37 35.26 -1.92
C PHE A 489 14.14 34.32 -1.00
N ASP A 490 13.46 33.70 -0.02
CA ASP A 490 14.04 32.73 0.91
C ASP A 490 14.69 31.57 0.13
N LEU A 491 13.94 30.97 -0.81
CA LEU A 491 14.41 29.90 -1.69
C LEU A 491 15.63 30.33 -2.53
N LEU A 492 15.52 31.46 -3.24
CA LEU A 492 16.59 31.98 -4.09
C LEU A 492 17.87 32.27 -3.29
N THR A 493 17.72 32.82 -2.08
CA THR A 493 18.84 33.16 -1.19
C THR A 493 19.59 31.92 -0.73
N LEU A 494 18.86 30.85 -0.40
CA LEU A 494 19.45 29.56 -0.08
C LEU A 494 20.14 28.94 -1.29
N ASP A 495 19.53 29.00 -2.47
CA ASP A 495 20.08 28.34 -3.67
C ASP A 495 21.29 29.07 -4.27
N ILE A 496 21.34 30.40 -4.19
CA ILE A 496 22.48 31.21 -4.66
C ILE A 496 23.56 31.33 -3.58
N GLY A 497 23.18 31.34 -2.30
CA GLY A 497 24.06 31.48 -1.14
C GLY A 497 24.84 30.23 -0.73
N GLN A 498 25.05 29.29 -1.66
CA GLN A 498 25.73 28.01 -1.44
C GLN A 498 27.24 28.19 -1.16
N GLU A 499 27.94 27.08 -0.89
CA GLU A 499 29.38 27.05 -0.60
C GLU A 499 29.77 27.91 0.62
N GLY A 500 28.84 28.09 1.55
CA GLY A 500 29.05 28.88 2.77
C GLY A 500 28.96 30.39 2.57
N ARG A 501 28.70 30.91 1.36
CA ARG A 501 28.66 32.36 1.11
C ARG A 501 27.60 33.08 1.95
N LEU A 502 26.40 32.52 2.06
CA LEU A 502 25.36 33.06 2.95
C LEU A 502 25.75 32.95 4.42
N GLU A 503 26.34 31.83 4.82
CA GLU A 503 26.78 31.59 6.19
C GLU A 503 27.89 32.56 6.62
N CYS A 504 28.82 32.90 5.72
CA CYS A 504 29.84 33.91 5.95
C CYS A 504 29.27 35.34 5.99
N THR A 505 28.25 35.63 5.17
CA THR A 505 27.67 36.98 5.05
C THR A 505 26.71 37.29 6.19
N SER A 506 25.82 36.35 6.54
CA SER A 506 24.93 36.43 7.70
C SER A 506 24.61 35.02 8.21
N PRO A 507 25.31 34.54 9.25
CA PRO A 507 24.98 33.28 9.91
C PRO A 507 23.54 33.23 10.43
N ALA A 508 23.02 34.37 10.91
CA ALA A 508 21.68 34.43 11.47
C ALA A 508 20.58 34.37 10.41
N LEU A 509 20.77 35.00 9.24
CA LEU A 509 19.85 34.85 8.11
C LEU A 509 19.86 33.41 7.59
N ASN A 510 21.03 32.80 7.43
CA ASN A 510 21.15 31.37 7.08
C ASN A 510 20.34 30.49 8.05
N LYS A 511 20.46 30.74 9.35
CA LYS A 511 19.69 30.03 10.40
C LYS A 511 18.20 30.33 10.36
N ALA A 512 17.78 31.52 9.92
CA ALA A 512 16.38 31.88 9.74
C ALA A 512 15.71 31.13 8.58
N LEU A 513 16.47 30.90 7.51
CA LEU A 513 15.97 30.28 6.28
C LEU A 513 16.06 28.74 6.30
N ARG A 514 17.07 28.16 6.97
CA ARG A 514 17.35 26.71 6.99
C ARG A 514 16.24 25.78 7.49
N PRO A 515 15.45 26.10 8.55
CA PRO A 515 14.44 25.19 9.09
C PRO A 515 13.37 24.74 8.08
N TYR A 516 13.32 25.39 6.92
CA TYR A 516 12.28 25.25 5.92
C TYR A 516 12.83 24.76 4.56
N SER A 517 14.11 24.41 4.50
CA SER A 517 14.76 23.90 3.28
C SER A 517 14.81 22.37 3.26
N ASN A 518 14.29 21.74 2.21
CA ASN A 518 14.42 20.29 2.00
C ASN A 518 15.69 20.03 1.16
N GLN A 519 16.86 20.10 1.80
CA GLN A 519 18.16 20.22 1.13
C GLN A 519 18.50 19.06 0.18
N ASP A 520 17.85 17.91 0.36
CA ASP A 520 18.15 16.65 -0.34
C ASP A 520 17.13 16.29 -1.44
N ALA A 521 16.19 17.19 -1.78
CA ALA A 521 15.27 16.94 -2.88
C ALA A 521 16.00 16.99 -4.25
N PRO A 522 15.81 16.01 -5.15
CA PRO A 522 16.43 16.03 -6.48
C PRO A 522 16.13 17.29 -7.30
N LEU A 523 14.95 17.87 -7.11
CA LEU A 523 14.52 19.12 -7.74
C LEU A 523 15.37 20.32 -7.30
N ASP A 524 15.74 20.37 -6.02
CA ASP A 524 16.61 21.42 -5.45
C ASP A 524 18.02 21.32 -6.01
N HIS A 525 18.53 20.09 -6.13
CA HIS A 525 19.86 19.84 -6.72
C HIS A 525 19.95 20.35 -8.16
N SER A 526 18.97 19.99 -9.00
CA SER A 526 18.92 20.46 -10.40
C SER A 526 18.81 21.97 -10.51
N ARG A 527 17.96 22.59 -9.68
CA ARG A 527 17.76 24.04 -9.65
C ARG A 527 19.06 24.77 -9.29
N ARG A 528 19.74 24.36 -8.21
CA ARG A 528 21.03 24.94 -7.77
C ARG A 528 22.13 24.77 -8.81
N ARG A 529 22.23 23.58 -9.40
CA ARG A 529 23.22 23.28 -10.45
C ARG A 529 23.07 24.24 -11.63
N TRP A 530 21.83 24.48 -12.08
CA TRP A 530 21.56 25.37 -13.20
C TRP A 530 21.75 26.85 -12.85
N LEU A 531 21.37 27.28 -11.64
CA LEU A 531 21.71 28.62 -11.14
C LEU A 531 23.23 28.86 -11.14
N GLY A 532 24.02 27.86 -10.73
CA GLY A 532 25.48 27.90 -10.81
C GLY A 532 25.99 28.06 -12.24
N ARG A 533 25.49 27.24 -13.19
CA ARG A 533 25.86 27.33 -14.62
C ARG A 533 25.52 28.68 -15.26
N LEU A 534 24.38 29.27 -14.89
CA LEU A 534 23.94 30.58 -15.39
C LEU A 534 24.58 31.76 -14.65
N ARG A 535 25.49 31.48 -13.70
CA ARG A 535 26.18 32.46 -12.86
C ARG A 535 25.24 33.37 -12.08
N ALA A 536 24.15 32.81 -11.54
CA ALA A 536 23.22 33.56 -10.69
C ALA A 536 23.90 34.11 -9.43
N ALA A 537 25.01 33.49 -8.99
CA ALA A 537 25.87 33.95 -7.89
C ALA A 537 26.44 35.36 -8.09
N ASP A 538 26.52 35.86 -9.32
CA ASP A 538 26.94 37.24 -9.61
C ASP A 538 25.93 38.26 -9.05
N LEU A 539 24.66 37.88 -8.82
CA LEU A 539 23.59 38.73 -8.28
C LEU A 539 23.40 38.59 -6.76
N PHE A 540 24.24 37.83 -6.07
CA PHE A 540 24.10 37.60 -4.63
C PHE A 540 24.19 38.91 -3.84
N ASP A 541 25.07 39.83 -4.21
CA ASP A 541 25.23 41.09 -3.48
C ASP A 541 24.01 42.01 -3.66
N ASP A 542 23.38 42.00 -4.85
CA ASP A 542 22.11 42.69 -5.11
C ASP A 542 20.98 42.12 -4.24
N LEU A 543 20.91 40.79 -4.13
CA LEU A 543 19.96 40.09 -3.28
C LEU A 543 20.18 40.42 -1.79
N MET A 544 21.43 40.46 -1.32
CA MET A 544 21.75 40.84 0.05
C MET A 544 21.45 42.32 0.34
N ALA A 545 21.60 43.21 -0.65
CA ALA A 545 21.19 44.61 -0.52
C ALA A 545 19.67 44.75 -0.33
N LEU A 546 18.87 43.92 -1.01
CA LEU A 546 17.42 43.85 -0.80
C LEU A 546 17.07 43.31 0.59
N TRP A 547 17.72 42.24 1.03
CA TRP A 547 17.57 41.73 2.38
C TRP A 547 17.89 42.79 3.42
N LYS A 548 19.02 43.49 3.29
CA LYS A 548 19.36 44.61 4.17
C LYS A 548 18.28 45.70 4.22
N ARG A 549 17.65 46.00 3.08
CA ARG A 549 16.60 47.02 2.99
C ARG A 549 15.30 46.60 3.68
N TRP A 550 14.93 45.31 3.61
CA TRP A 550 13.60 44.84 4.00
C TRP A 550 13.57 43.83 5.16
N VAL A 551 14.70 43.36 5.67
CA VAL A 551 14.77 42.37 6.76
C VAL A 551 14.01 42.85 8.00
N ALA A 552 14.06 44.15 8.29
CA ALA A 552 13.33 44.75 9.40
C ALA A 552 11.80 44.57 9.30
N SER A 553 11.25 44.58 8.08
CA SER A 553 9.82 44.36 7.86
C SER A 553 9.42 42.88 7.91
N GLN A 554 10.40 41.97 7.98
CA GLN A 554 10.18 40.53 8.08
C GLN A 554 10.19 40.00 9.50
N VAL A 555 10.60 40.82 10.48
CA VAL A 555 10.58 40.46 11.90
C VAL A 555 9.12 40.32 12.36
N PRO A 556 8.67 39.13 12.79
CA PRO A 556 7.31 38.95 13.25
C PRO A 556 7.01 39.80 14.49
N ASP A 557 5.80 40.34 14.57
CA ASP A 557 5.31 41.07 15.74
C ASP A 557 5.10 40.12 16.93
N PRO A 558 5.81 40.29 18.06
CA PRO A 558 5.61 39.47 19.26
C PRO A 558 4.19 39.54 19.82
N GLY A 559 3.45 40.61 19.50
CA GLY A 559 2.02 40.77 19.80
C GLY A 559 1.14 39.66 19.24
N LYS A 560 1.54 39.08 18.10
CA LYS A 560 0.76 38.09 17.31
C LYS A 560 1.23 36.65 17.49
N ALA A 561 2.21 36.40 18.36
CA ALA A 561 2.73 35.06 18.61
C ALA A 561 1.68 34.16 19.29
N ALA A 562 1.51 32.92 18.79
CA ALA A 562 0.65 31.91 19.40
C ALA A 562 1.35 31.25 20.59
N GLY A 563 1.06 31.73 21.81
CA GLY A 563 1.59 31.16 23.05
C GLY A 563 2.95 31.73 23.48
N PRO A 564 3.71 31.02 24.34
CA PRO A 564 4.95 31.52 24.94
C PRO A 564 6.20 31.40 24.05
N ARG A 565 6.05 30.94 22.80
CA ARG A 565 7.15 30.65 21.86
C ARG A 565 7.50 31.89 21.06
N TYR A 566 8.74 32.36 21.16
CA TYR A 566 9.27 33.56 20.48
C TYR A 566 10.52 33.26 19.65
N GLU A 567 10.81 31.99 19.41
CA GLU A 567 12.02 31.54 18.73
C GLU A 567 12.14 32.18 17.33
N GLU A 568 11.04 32.25 16.59
CA GLU A 568 11.00 32.87 15.27
C GLU A 568 11.27 34.38 15.34
N ASN A 569 10.62 35.10 16.28
CA ASN A 569 10.86 36.53 16.50
C ASN A 569 12.34 36.81 16.77
N VAL A 570 12.97 35.99 17.62
CA VAL A 570 14.35 36.17 18.03
C VAL A 570 15.33 35.80 16.90
N VAL A 571 15.03 34.77 16.11
CA VAL A 571 15.82 34.40 14.92
C VAL A 571 15.83 35.51 13.88
N TRP A 572 14.67 36.09 13.56
CA TRP A 572 14.59 37.19 12.59
C TRP A 572 15.14 38.51 13.13
N LEU A 573 15.04 38.75 14.44
CA LEU A 573 15.71 39.87 15.08
C LEU A 573 17.25 39.73 15.00
N GLU A 574 17.78 38.52 15.17
CA GLU A 574 19.21 38.22 15.01
C GLU A 574 19.67 38.43 13.55
N ALA A 575 18.89 37.96 12.57
CA ALA A 575 19.15 38.23 11.15
C ALA A 575 19.16 39.73 10.82
N THR A 576 18.27 40.51 11.46
CA THR A 576 18.24 41.97 11.32
C THR A 576 19.51 42.60 11.88
N ARG A 577 20.04 42.10 13.01
CA ARG A 577 21.29 42.60 13.59
C ARG A 577 22.47 42.41 12.64
N ASP A 578 22.56 41.26 11.97
CA ASP A 578 23.65 40.96 11.03
C ASP A 578 23.62 41.89 9.80
N LEU A 579 22.42 42.21 9.28
CA LEU A 579 22.24 42.93 8.02
C LEU A 579 22.05 44.44 8.18
N ASP A 580 21.28 44.87 9.17
CA ASP A 580 20.99 46.27 9.50
C ASP A 580 20.95 46.48 11.03
N PRO A 581 22.13 46.70 11.65
CA PRO A 581 22.24 47.00 13.07
C PRO A 581 21.39 48.20 13.53
N GLY A 582 21.16 49.18 12.64
CA GLY A 582 20.37 50.37 12.93
C GLY A 582 18.88 50.08 13.01
N ALA A 583 18.34 49.24 12.11
CA ALA A 583 16.98 48.74 12.23
C ALA A 583 16.79 47.83 13.44
N PHE A 584 17.75 46.94 13.72
CA PHE A 584 17.75 46.11 14.93
C PHE A 584 17.61 46.96 16.21
N ALA A 585 18.43 48.00 16.35
CA ALA A 585 18.39 48.89 17.51
C ALA A 585 17.08 49.70 17.63
N ARG A 586 16.37 49.94 16.52
CA ARG A 586 15.03 50.57 16.54
C ARG A 586 13.97 49.57 16.99
N ILE A 587 13.91 48.39 16.38
CA ILE A 587 12.94 47.34 16.72
C ILE A 587 13.05 46.97 18.20
N LEU A 588 14.27 46.84 18.72
CA LEU A 588 14.48 46.49 20.13
C LEU A 588 13.95 47.57 21.08
N ARG A 589 14.21 48.86 20.80
CA ARG A 589 13.66 49.99 21.57
C ARG A 589 12.13 50.04 21.52
N ASP A 590 11.56 49.78 20.35
CA ASP A 590 10.10 49.75 20.20
C ASP A 590 9.50 48.58 21.01
N TRP A 591 10.14 47.40 20.98
CA TRP A 591 9.72 46.25 21.79
C TRP A 591 9.87 46.49 23.29
N GLU A 592 10.90 47.22 23.75
CA GLU A 592 11.06 47.63 25.15
C GLU A 592 9.87 48.45 25.66
N VAL A 593 9.25 49.26 24.80
CA VAL A 593 8.07 50.06 25.16
C VAL A 593 6.78 49.24 25.03
N VAL A 594 6.56 48.61 23.87
CA VAL A 594 5.29 47.97 23.50
C VAL A 594 5.12 46.59 24.14
N HIS A 595 6.21 45.84 24.34
CA HIS A 595 6.20 44.46 24.82
C HIS A 595 6.92 44.26 26.16
N LYS A 596 7.08 45.32 26.96
CA LYS A 596 7.77 45.32 28.26
C LYS A 596 7.35 44.21 29.23
N ARG A 597 6.09 43.75 29.16
CA ARG A 597 5.52 42.73 30.07
C ARG A 597 5.68 41.28 29.56
N ARG A 598 6.16 41.04 28.33
CA ARG A 598 6.31 39.70 27.75
C ARG A 598 7.62 39.03 28.20
N ARG A 599 7.66 38.54 29.45
CA ARG A 599 8.87 37.97 30.08
C ARG A 599 9.56 36.87 29.25
N ASN A 600 8.79 36.01 28.57
CA ASN A 600 9.34 34.91 27.76
C ASN A 600 10.02 35.41 26.48
N LEU A 601 9.58 36.53 25.90
CA LEU A 601 10.25 37.18 24.77
C LEU A 601 11.64 37.67 25.18
N TRP A 602 11.72 38.40 26.30
CA TRP A 602 13.00 38.91 26.83
C TRP A 602 13.94 37.79 27.24
N ALA A 603 13.43 36.73 27.88
CA ALA A 603 14.22 35.53 28.18
C ALA A 603 14.82 34.90 26.91
N ALA A 604 14.06 34.82 25.81
CA ALA A 604 14.53 34.30 24.54
C ALA A 604 15.59 35.22 23.87
N ILE A 605 15.42 36.54 23.96
CA ILE A 605 16.41 37.54 23.49
C ILE A 605 17.72 37.43 24.29
N HIS A 606 17.65 37.35 25.62
CA HIS A 606 18.82 37.19 26.48
C HIS A 606 19.57 35.88 26.24
N LYS A 607 18.84 34.78 26.02
CA LYS A 607 19.42 33.47 25.70
C LYS A 607 20.30 33.49 24.44
N ARG A 608 20.04 34.42 23.51
CA ARG A 608 20.86 34.62 22.29
C ARG A 608 21.83 35.80 22.37
N SER A 609 22.01 36.39 23.56
CA SER A 609 22.88 37.55 23.75
C SER A 609 22.53 38.74 22.84
N LEU A 610 21.24 38.95 22.57
CA LEU A 610 20.74 40.03 21.71
C LEU A 610 20.31 41.28 22.51
N ALA A 611 20.32 41.22 23.83
CA ALA A 611 20.07 42.40 24.65
C ALA A 611 21.30 43.33 24.64
N TRP A 612 21.07 44.63 24.81
CA TRP A 612 22.15 45.54 25.16
C TRP A 612 22.83 45.05 26.44
N GLY A 613 24.16 45.15 26.48
CA GLY A 613 24.91 44.96 27.71
C GLY A 613 24.46 45.99 28.74
N SER A 614 23.49 45.63 29.59
CA SER A 614 23.27 46.28 30.87
C SER A 614 24.20 45.63 31.89
N ARG A 615 25.44 46.13 31.97
CA ARG A 615 26.07 46.28 33.29
C ARG A 615 25.63 47.65 33.79
N GLY A 616 24.81 47.62 34.83
CA GLY A 616 24.24 48.75 35.55
C GLY A 616 23.30 48.18 36.60
#